data_AF-A0A1Q2CID4-F1
#
_entry.id   AF-A0A1Q2CID4-F1
#
_cell.length_a   1.000
_cell.length_b   1.000
_cell.length_c   1.000
_cell.angle_alpha   90.00
_cell.angle_beta   90.00
_cell.angle_gamma   90.00
#
_symmetry.space_group_name_H-M   'P 1'
#
loop_
_entity.id
_entity.type
_entity.pdbx_description
1 polymer ?
#
loop_
_entity_poly.entity_id
_entity_poly.type
_entity_poly.pdbx_seq_one_letter_code
_entity_poly.pdbx_strand_id
1 'polypeptide(L)' 'MGYYAAPEDSERIRAAFIAARNAGRPYRSLSDFQLEAILDQVVRLEAELNGGRPFEGAPAHSLSPGRPME' A
#
# COMPACT_ATOMS: atom_id res chain seq x y z
N MET A 1 -0.37 11.32 -13.38
CA MET A 1 -0.34 11.10 -11.91
C MET A 1 0.20 9.71 -11.64
N GLY A 2 1.53 9.58 -11.67
CA GLY A 2 2.22 8.31 -11.46
C GLY A 2 2.46 8.10 -9.97
N TYR A 3 2.09 6.93 -9.47
CA TYR A 3 2.48 6.44 -8.16
C TYR A 3 4.01 6.46 -8.02
N TYR A 4 4.51 6.66 -6.79
CA TYR A 4 5.91 6.78 -6.34
C TYR A 4 6.86 5.59 -6.66
N ALA A 5 6.49 4.72 -7.60
CA ALA A 5 7.27 3.55 -7.97
C ALA A 5 8.05 3.85 -9.25
N ALA A 6 9.34 3.54 -9.26
CA ALA A 6 10.09 3.43 -10.51
C ALA A 6 9.37 2.44 -11.46
N PRO A 7 9.50 2.59 -12.79
CA PRO A 7 8.83 1.71 -13.76
C PRO A 7 8.99 0.21 -13.43
N GLU A 8 10.17 -0.16 -12.95
CA GLU A 8 10.56 -1.52 -12.57
C GLU A 8 9.77 -2.03 -11.35
N ASP A 9 9.51 -1.18 -10.37
CA ASP A 9 8.71 -1.54 -9.19
C ASP A 9 7.23 -1.70 -9.54
N SER A 10 6.73 -0.86 -10.46
CA SER A 10 5.37 -1.00 -10.99
C SER A 10 5.17 -2.34 -11.71
N GLU A 11 6.17 -2.80 -12.47
CA GLU A 11 6.14 -4.10 -13.15
C GLU A 11 6.14 -5.25 -12.14
N ARG A 12 7.00 -5.19 -11.12
CA ARG A 12 7.07 -6.20 -10.05
C ARG A 12 5.76 -6.32 -9.28
N ILE A 13 5.12 -5.19 -8.96
CA ILE A 13 3.82 -5.15 -8.28
C ILE A 13 2.74 -5.83 -9.13
N ARG A 14 2.68 -5.52 -10.43
CA ARG A 14 1.72 -6.16 -11.35
C ARG A 14 1.98 -7.66 -11.48
N ALA A 15 3.25 -8.07 -11.59
CA ALA A 15 3.63 -9.48 -11.66
C ALA A 15 3.20 -10.25 -10.40
N ALA A 16 3.42 -9.67 -9.22
CA ALA A 16 2.99 -10.25 -7.94
C ALA A 16 1.47 -10.42 -7.85
N PHE A 17 0.70 -9.41 -8.29
CA PHE A 17 -0.76 -9.48 -8.34
C PHE A 17 -1.25 -10.61 -9.26
N ILE A 18 -0.69 -10.72 -10.47
CA ILE A 18 -1.05 -11.79 -11.42
C ILE A 18 -0.75 -13.16 -10.82
N ALA A 19 0.43 -13.35 -10.23
CA ALA A 19 0.82 -14.61 -9.60
C ALA A 19 -0.12 -14.98 -8.44
N ALA A 20 -0.48 -14.01 -7.59
CA ALA A 20 -1.38 -14.24 -6.47
C ALA A 20 -2.80 -14.62 -6.93
N ARG A 21 -3.32 -13.96 -7.97
CA ARG A 21 -4.62 -14.29 -8.56
C ARG A 21 -4.62 -15.70 -9.16
N ASN A 22 -3.56 -16.07 -9.86
CA ASN A 22 -3.39 -17.42 -10.42
C ASN A 22 -3.28 -18.49 -9.31
N ALA A 23 -2.74 -18.14 -8.15
CA ALA A 23 -2.71 -19.00 -6.97
C ALA A 23 -4.05 -19.06 -6.21
N GLY A 24 -5.12 -18.45 -6.72
CA GLY A 24 -6.45 -18.48 -6.11
C GLY A 24 -6.65 -17.51 -4.95
N ARG A 25 -5.78 -16.50 -4.79
CA ARG A 25 -6.01 -15.44 -3.80
C ARG A 25 -7.23 -14.59 -4.19
N PRO A 26 -8.02 -14.10 -3.22
CA PRO A 26 -9.30 -13.45 -3.47
C PRO A 26 -9.20 -11.97 -3.91
N TYR A 27 -8.08 -11.55 -4.51
CA TYR A 27 -7.91 -10.16 -4.96
C TYR A 27 -8.79 -9.87 -6.19
N ARG A 28 -9.68 -8.88 -6.08
CA ARG A 28 -10.61 -8.52 -7.17
C ARG A 28 -10.00 -7.51 -8.13
N SER A 29 -9.08 -6.67 -7.65
CA SER A 29 -8.37 -5.67 -8.43
C SER A 29 -6.95 -5.43 -7.90
N LEU A 30 -6.13 -4.74 -8.68
CA LEU A 30 -4.80 -4.31 -8.23
C LEU A 30 -4.89 -3.32 -7.05
N SER A 31 -5.92 -2.48 -7.03
CA SER A 31 -6.18 -1.55 -5.94
C SER A 31 -6.48 -2.28 -4.63
N ASP A 32 -7.24 -3.38 -4.66
CA ASP A 32 -7.51 -4.19 -3.46
C ASP A 32 -6.23 -4.84 -2.93
N PHE A 33 -5.42 -5.38 -3.84
CA PHE A 33 -4.10 -5.95 -3.49
C PHE A 33 -3.18 -4.91 -2.83
N GLN A 34 -3.13 -3.70 -3.38
CA GLN A 34 -2.35 -2.61 -2.80
C GLN A 34 -2.91 -2.15 -1.46
N LEU A 35 -4.23 -2.04 -1.34
CA LEU A 35 -4.88 -1.65 -0.08
C LEU A 35 -4.58 -2.65 1.03
N GLU A 36 -4.73 -3.95 0.79
CA GLU A 36 -4.39 -4.98 1.79
C GLU A 36 -2.91 -4.92 2.19
N ALA A 37 -2.00 -4.80 1.22
CA ALA A 37 -0.57 -4.67 1.52
C ALA A 37 -0.24 -3.42 2.36
N ILE A 38 -0.92 -2.30 2.11
CA ILE A 38 -0.78 -1.08 2.91
C ILE A 38 -1.33 -1.28 4.32
N LEU A 39 -2.50 -1.91 4.46
CA LEU A 39 -3.11 -2.17 5.76
C LEU A 39 -2.26 -3.12 6.62
N ASP A 40 -1.65 -4.15 6.02
CA ASP A 40 -0.69 -5.02 6.71
C ASP A 40 0.48 -4.22 7.29
N GLN A 41 1.00 -3.25 6.52
CA GLN A 41 2.07 -2.39 7.00
C GLN A 41 1.59 -1.42 8.10
N VAL A 42 0.36 -0.92 8.02
CA VAL A 42 -0.24 -0.11 9.09
C VAL A 42 -0.33 -0.91 10.39
N VAL A 43 -0.82 -2.15 10.36
CA VAL A 43 -0.92 -3.02 11.55
C VAL A 43 0.45 -3.26 12.19
N ARG A 44 1.50 -3.45 11.37
CA ARG A 44 2.87 -3.57 11.87
C ARG A 44 3.33 -2.29 12.59
N LEU A 45 3.07 -1.13 12.00
CA LEU A 45 3.41 0.16 12.62
C LEU A 45 2.59 0.43 13.89
N GLU A 46 1.33 0.02 13.93
CA GLU A 46 0.49 0.13 15.14
C GLU A 46 1.06 -0.73 16.28
N ALA A 47 1.54 -1.93 15.97
CA ALA A 47 2.23 -2.80 16.92
C ALA A 47 3.55 -2.17 17.42
N GLU A 48 4.37 -1.66 16.51
CA GLU A 48 5.69 -1.10 16.82
C GLU A 48 5.62 0.25 17.56
N LEU A 49 4.69 1.12 17.17
CA LEU A 49 4.69 2.53 17.56
C LEU A 49 3.52 2.94 18.46
N ASN A 50 2.44 2.15 18.50
CA ASN A 50 1.23 2.48 19.27
C ASN A 50 0.76 1.35 20.19
N GLY A 51 1.66 0.41 20.52
CA GLY A 51 1.36 -0.70 21.43
C GLY A 51 0.26 -1.62 20.92
N GLY A 52 0.15 -1.79 19.60
CA GLY A 52 -0.86 -2.61 18.95
C GLY A 52 -2.24 -1.98 18.84
N ARG A 53 -2.37 -0.70 19.19
CA ARG A 53 -3.64 0.04 19.05
C ARG A 53 -3.69 0.78 17.72
N PRO A 54 -4.88 0.94 17.13
CA PRO A 54 -5.04 1.75 15.93
C PRO A 54 -4.56 3.18 16.09
N PHE A 55 -3.94 3.76 15.06
CA PHE A 55 -3.60 5.18 15.06
C PHE A 55 -4.86 6.05 15.07
N GLU A 56 -4.74 7.25 15.64
CA GLU A 56 -5.80 8.26 15.53
C GLU A 56 -5.90 8.75 14.08
N GLY A 57 -7.14 8.97 13.61
CA GLY A 57 -7.38 9.37 12.23
C GLY A 57 -6.74 10.71 11.90
N ALA A 58 -5.93 10.76 10.84
CA ALA A 58 -5.32 12.00 10.36
C ALA A 58 -6.27 12.70 9.35
N PRO A 59 -6.54 14.01 9.49
CA PRO A 59 -7.39 14.73 8.55
C PRO A 59 -6.73 14.84 7.17
N ALA A 60 -7.52 14.90 6.09
CA ALA A 60 -7.03 14.83 4.71
C ALA A 60 -5.97 15.88 4.31
N HIS A 61 -5.82 16.96 5.08
CA HIS A 61 -4.84 18.03 4.86
C HIS A 61 -3.62 17.96 5.79
N SER A 62 -3.48 16.88 6.57
CA SER A 62 -2.38 16.72 7.53
C SER A 62 -1.05 16.35 6.89
N LEU A 63 -1.05 15.91 5.63
CA LEU A 63 0.16 15.52 4.91
C LEU A 63 0.52 16.64 3.92
N SER A 64 1.79 17.05 3.92
CA SER A 64 2.32 17.80 2.79
C SER A 64 2.19 16.94 1.53
N PRO A 65 1.74 17.50 0.39
CA PRO A 65 1.79 16.80 -0.88
C PRO A 65 3.23 16.33 -1.08
N GLY A 66 3.44 15.03 -1.30
CA GLY A 66 4.79 14.52 -1.51
C GLY A 66 5.43 15.23 -2.71
N ARG A 67 6.76 15.42 -2.63
CA ARG A 67 7.50 16.17 -3.64
C ARG A 67 7.37 15.43 -4.99
N PRO A 68 6.94 16.09 -6.08
CA PRO A 68 6.93 15.46 -7.39
C PRO A 68 8.34 14.97 -7.73
N MET A 69 8.43 13.76 -8.30
CA MET A 69 9.69 13.24 -8.83
C MET A 69 10.06 14.08 -10.05
N GLU A 70 11.20 14.76 -9.99
CA GLU A 70 11.87 15.39 -11.13
C GLU A 70 12.46 14.32 -12.06
#